data_AF-A0A1F9G1B0-F1
#
_entry.id   AF-A0A1F9G1B0-F1
#
_cell.length_a   1.000
_cell.length_b   1.000
_cell.length_c   1.000
_cell.angle_alpha   90.00
_cell.angle_beta   90.00
_cell.angle_gamma   90.00
#
_symmetry.space_group_name_H-M   'P 1'
#
loop_
_entity.id
_entity.type
_entity.pdbx_description
1 polymer ?
#
loop_
_entity_poly.entity_id
_entity_poly.type
_entity_poly.pdbx_seq_one_letter_code
_entity_poly.pdbx_strand_id
1 'polypeptide(L)'
;MARFVDLVAIEGPDKGMRWSVEEGAYRVIARAEDERISTIQMTPDGDRALDKEQAQLVDSWFQGRVTQTRRGFKKRGPDIILQDGSVSRTHALVFVDKDGASIVDLMSTNGTKVNDQPVRDVDVRPGDVVWVGKSKLAVEEG
;
A
#
# COMPACT_ATOMS: atom_id res chain seq x y z
N MET A 1 -0.59 -17.07 -16.58
CA MET A 1 0.19 -17.08 -15.33
C MET A 1 -0.27 -15.87 -14.54
N ALA A 2 -0.58 -16.02 -13.26
CA ALA A 2 -0.96 -14.87 -12.43
C ALA A 2 0.31 -14.02 -12.21
N ARG A 3 0.25 -12.73 -12.54
CA ARG A 3 1.34 -11.78 -12.26
C ARG A 3 1.14 -11.26 -10.84
N PHE A 4 2.18 -11.25 -10.04
CA PHE A 4 2.17 -10.62 -8.72
C PHE A 4 3.47 -9.85 -8.49
N VAL A 5 3.44 -8.94 -7.53
CA VAL A 5 4.59 -8.16 -7.09
C VAL A 5 4.77 -8.39 -5.61
N ASP A 6 6.02 -8.62 -5.21
CA ASP A 6 6.39 -8.77 -3.81
C ASP A 6 6.93 -7.45 -3.26
N LEU A 7 6.48 -7.09 -2.07
CA LEU A 7 7.13 -6.08 -1.23
C LEU A 7 7.89 -6.80 -0.12
N VAL A 8 9.19 -6.59 -0.05
CA VAL A 8 10.07 -7.21 0.95
C VAL A 8 10.63 -6.14 1.86
N ALA A 9 10.40 -6.25 3.16
CA ALA A 9 11.00 -5.35 4.13
C ALA A 9 12.52 -5.58 4.21
N ILE A 10 13.30 -4.60 3.75
CA ILE A 10 14.77 -4.65 3.79
C ILE A 10 15.35 -3.85 4.96
N GLU A 11 14.56 -2.94 5.53
CA GLU A 11 14.92 -2.12 6.69
C GLU A 11 13.68 -1.81 7.54
N GLY A 12 13.86 -1.69 8.86
CA GLY A 12 12.79 -1.45 9.84
C GLY A 12 12.52 -2.66 10.72
N PRO A 13 11.52 -2.57 11.63
CA PRO A 13 11.16 -3.63 12.57
C PRO A 13 10.73 -4.94 11.89
N ASP A 14 10.11 -4.84 10.71
CA ASP A 14 9.60 -5.99 9.95
C ASP A 14 10.62 -6.57 8.96
N LYS A 15 11.90 -6.22 9.08
CA LYS A 15 12.94 -6.67 8.13
C LYS A 15 12.90 -8.19 7.93
N GLY A 16 12.87 -8.62 6.67
CA GLY A 16 12.78 -10.01 6.23
C GLY A 16 11.34 -10.49 5.94
N MET A 17 10.32 -9.70 6.31
CA MET A 17 8.94 -10.00 5.95
C MET A 17 8.69 -9.72 4.46
N ARG A 18 7.76 -10.50 3.88
CA ARG A 18 7.38 -10.40 2.47
C ARG A 18 5.86 -10.39 2.33
N TRP A 19 5.37 -9.56 1.42
CA TRP A 19 3.95 -9.43 1.11
C TRP A 19 3.73 -9.41 -0.40
N SER A 20 2.96 -10.36 -0.89
CA SER A 20 2.59 -10.42 -2.32
C SER A 20 1.31 -9.63 -2.61
N VAL A 21 1.27 -9.01 -3.78
CA VAL A 21 0.11 -8.30 -4.33
C VAL A 21 -0.20 -8.88 -5.71
N GLU A 22 -1.39 -9.45 -5.88
CA GLU A 22 -1.84 -10.04 -7.14
C GLU A 22 -2.26 -8.96 -8.16
N GLU A 23 -2.08 -9.22 -9.45
CA GLU A 23 -2.65 -8.39 -10.52
C GLU A 23 -4.17 -8.22 -10.35
N GLY A 24 -4.65 -6.99 -10.46
CA GLY A 24 -6.05 -6.63 -10.25
C GLY A 24 -6.42 -6.46 -8.77
N ALA A 25 -5.44 -6.53 -7.87
CA ALA A 25 -5.62 -6.30 -6.44
C ALA A 25 -4.81 -5.09 -5.95
N TYR A 26 -5.29 -4.52 -4.85
CA TYR A 26 -4.53 -3.54 -4.09
C TYR A 26 -4.43 -3.96 -2.62
N ARG A 27 -3.38 -3.49 -1.95
CA ARG A 27 -3.20 -3.66 -0.50
C ARG A 27 -2.85 -2.31 0.12
N VAL A 28 -3.34 -2.07 1.33
CA VAL A 28 -3.01 -0.86 2.09
C VAL A 28 -1.83 -1.16 2.99
N ILE A 29 -0.85 -0.27 3.03
CA ILE A 29 0.28 -0.30 3.96
C ILE A 29 -0.09 0.56 5.18
N ALA A 30 -0.06 -0.06 6.35
CA ALA A 30 -0.58 0.50 7.59
C ALA A 30 0.30 0.14 8.78
N ARG A 31 0.26 0.97 9.82
CA ARG A 31 0.95 0.68 11.08
C ARG A 31 0.21 -0.38 11.91
N ALA A 32 0.96 -1.28 12.53
CA ALA A 32 0.49 -2.15 13.61
C ALA A 32 -0.01 -1.30 14.79
N GLU A 33 -1.20 -1.60 15.30
CA GLU A 33 -1.69 -0.90 16.49
C GLU A 33 -1.06 -1.46 17.76
N ASP A 34 -0.75 -0.58 18.70
CA ASP A 34 -0.66 -0.94 20.12
C ASP A 34 -2.11 -1.06 20.60
N GLU A 35 -2.49 -2.18 21.24
CA GLU A 35 -3.87 -2.54 21.60
C GLU A 35 -4.61 -1.51 22.49
N ARG A 36 -3.96 -0.40 22.86
CA ARG A 36 -4.43 0.57 23.86
C ARG A 36 -5.12 1.82 23.32
N ILE A 37 -5.16 2.08 22.02
CA ILE A 37 -5.76 3.32 21.48
C ILE A 37 -6.81 2.98 20.41
N SER A 38 -8.02 2.71 20.88
CA SER A 38 -9.18 2.29 20.09
C SER A 38 -9.92 3.47 19.44
N THR A 39 -10.08 3.40 18.11
CA THR A 39 -11.34 3.66 17.37
C THR A 39 -11.13 3.13 15.94
N ILE A 40 -11.08 1.81 15.74
CA ILE A 40 -11.07 1.21 14.39
C ILE A 40 -12.52 0.86 14.01
N GLN A 41 -12.97 1.38 12.87
CA GLN A 41 -14.09 0.77 12.15
C GLN A 41 -13.53 -0.40 11.33
N MET A 42 -14.07 -1.60 11.53
CA MET A 42 -13.73 -2.79 10.74
C MET A 42 -14.69 -2.91 9.56
N THR A 43 -14.22 -3.41 8.42
CA THR A 43 -15.11 -3.85 7.33
C THR A 43 -15.71 -5.22 7.67
N PRO A 44 -16.84 -5.60 7.06
CA PRO A 44 -17.42 -6.94 7.23
C PRO A 44 -16.48 -8.10 6.90
N ASP A 45 -15.50 -7.85 6.02
CA ASP A 45 -14.50 -8.83 5.56
C ASP A 45 -13.30 -8.98 6.50
N GLY A 46 -13.32 -8.31 7.67
CA GLY A 46 -12.25 -8.39 8.68
C GLY A 46 -11.06 -7.47 8.41
N ASP A 47 -11.15 -6.62 7.39
CA ASP A 47 -10.15 -5.62 7.07
C ASP A 47 -10.35 -4.31 7.86
N ARG A 48 -9.29 -3.50 8.00
CA ARG A 48 -9.40 -2.15 8.56
C ARG A 48 -10.18 -1.26 7.58
N ALA A 49 -11.25 -0.60 8.05
CA ALA A 49 -11.92 0.41 7.25
C ALA A 49 -11.00 1.64 7.13
N LEU A 50 -10.80 2.10 5.89
CA LEU A 50 -10.23 3.42 5.61
C LEU A 50 -11.15 4.48 6.22
N ASP A 51 -10.59 5.56 6.77
CA ASP A 51 -11.43 6.71 7.10
C ASP A 51 -12.04 7.32 5.84
N LYS A 52 -13.08 8.17 5.99
CA LYS A 52 -13.82 8.70 4.83
C LYS A 52 -12.94 9.49 3.88
N GLU A 53 -11.93 10.20 4.38
CA GLU A 53 -11.02 11.00 3.56
C GLU A 53 -10.09 10.09 2.76
N GLN A 54 -9.53 9.06 3.40
CA GLN A 54 -8.68 8.06 2.75
C GLN A 54 -9.44 7.21 1.73
N ALA A 55 -10.66 6.79 2.05
CA ALA A 55 -11.52 6.08 1.12
C ALA A 55 -11.80 6.95 -0.12
N GLN A 56 -12.10 8.24 0.07
CA GLN A 56 -12.28 9.18 -1.04
C GLN A 56 -11.01 9.38 -1.86
N LEU A 57 -9.83 9.40 -1.24
CA LEU A 57 -8.56 9.50 -1.97
C LEU A 57 -8.30 8.27 -2.83
N VAL A 58 -8.49 7.08 -2.26
CA VAL A 58 -8.39 5.81 -3.00
C VAL A 58 -9.39 5.81 -4.16
N ASP A 59 -10.65 6.14 -3.90
CA ASP A 59 -11.69 6.18 -4.92
C ASP A 59 -11.40 7.22 -6.02
N SER A 60 -10.98 8.42 -5.65
CA SER A 60 -10.63 9.50 -6.57
C SER A 60 -9.43 9.13 -7.44
N TRP A 61 -8.40 8.55 -6.83
CA TRP A 61 -7.23 8.05 -7.57
C TRP A 61 -7.64 7.01 -8.61
N PHE A 62 -8.45 6.04 -8.23
CA PHE A 62 -8.95 5.06 -9.17
C PHE A 62 -9.84 5.69 -10.25
N GLN A 63 -10.68 6.68 -9.93
CA GLN A 63 -11.49 7.37 -10.94
C GLN A 63 -10.60 8.09 -11.98
N GLY A 64 -9.48 8.66 -11.55
CA GLY A 64 -8.51 9.33 -12.43
C GLY A 64 -7.64 8.37 -13.25
N ARG A 65 -7.28 7.20 -12.72
CA ARG A 65 -6.48 6.18 -13.41
C ARG A 65 -7.29 5.17 -14.26
N VAL A 66 -8.62 5.23 -14.25
CA VAL A 66 -9.47 4.39 -15.12
C VAL A 66 -9.36 4.88 -16.57
N THR A 67 -8.35 4.37 -17.28
CA THR A 67 -8.47 4.16 -18.72
C THR A 67 -9.62 3.16 -18.96
N GLN A 68 -10.41 3.35 -20.02
CA GLN A 68 -11.71 2.68 -20.31
C GLN A 68 -11.76 1.14 -20.19
N THR A 69 -10.63 0.46 -19.96
CA THR A 69 -10.53 -1.00 -19.74
C THR A 69 -10.60 -1.47 -18.28
N ARG A 70 -10.69 -0.57 -17.27
CA ARG A 70 -10.52 -0.91 -15.83
C ARG A 70 -11.82 -1.01 -15.00
N ARG A 71 -12.98 -1.23 -15.63
CA ARG A 71 -14.27 -1.47 -14.94
C ARG A 71 -14.30 -2.90 -14.35
N GLY A 72 -13.68 -3.15 -13.19
CA GLY A 72 -13.93 -4.40 -12.43
C GLY A 72 -12.83 -4.93 -11.51
N PHE A 73 -11.59 -4.42 -11.59
CA PHE A 73 -10.43 -5.08 -10.96
C PHE A 73 -9.89 -4.31 -9.74
N LYS A 74 -10.70 -4.23 -8.67
CA LYS A 74 -10.26 -3.64 -7.40
C LYS A 74 -10.49 -4.61 -6.25
N LYS A 75 -9.84 -5.78 -6.30
CA LYS A 75 -9.87 -6.68 -5.14
C LYS A 75 -9.00 -6.06 -4.04
N ARG A 76 -9.61 -5.65 -2.93
CA ARG A 76 -8.84 -5.29 -1.72
C ARG A 76 -8.26 -6.59 -1.16
N GLY A 77 -6.94 -6.67 -1.09
CA GLY A 77 -6.24 -7.72 -0.37
C GLY A 77 -6.05 -7.33 1.10
N PRO A 78 -5.61 -8.29 1.93
CA PRO A 78 -5.34 -8.04 3.35
C PRO A 78 -4.28 -6.96 3.51
N ASP A 79 -4.38 -6.12 4.54
CA ASP A 79 -3.43 -5.02 4.70
C ASP A 79 -2.00 -5.51 4.96
N ILE A 80 -1.03 -4.68 4.58
CA ILE A 80 0.38 -4.83 4.91
C ILE A 80 0.61 -4.07 6.20
N ILE A 81 0.71 -4.80 7.31
CA ILE A 81 0.84 -4.22 8.65
C ILE A 81 2.31 -4.18 9.04
N LEU A 82 2.82 -2.98 9.33
CA LEU A 82 4.20 -2.71 9.73
C LEU A 82 4.28 -2.32 11.21
N GLN A 83 5.23 -2.89 11.95
CA GLN A 83 5.52 -2.61 13.36
C GLN A 83 6.27 -1.28 13.59
N ASP A 84 6.42 -0.44 12.56
CA ASP A 84 7.09 0.85 12.65
C ASP A 84 6.15 1.96 13.14
N GLY A 85 6.44 2.48 14.34
CA GLY A 85 5.72 3.59 14.98
C GLY A 85 5.57 4.87 14.13
N SER A 86 6.48 5.07 13.18
CA SER A 86 6.48 6.22 12.25
C SER A 86 5.60 6.02 11.01
N VAL A 87 5.04 4.83 10.82
CA VAL A 87 4.05 4.56 9.78
C VAL A 87 2.69 5.12 10.23
N SER A 88 1.94 5.76 9.34
CA SER A 88 0.57 6.19 9.63
C SER A 88 -0.37 4.99 9.72
N ARG A 89 -1.46 5.14 10.46
CA ARG A 89 -2.51 4.10 10.59
C ARG A 89 -3.02 3.59 9.24
N THR A 90 -3.03 4.47 8.26
CA THR A 90 -3.14 4.20 6.83
C THR A 90 -2.08 5.07 6.19
N HIS A 91 -1.07 4.50 5.54
CA HIS A 91 0.09 5.25 5.07
C HIS A 91 0.10 5.35 3.55
N ALA A 92 0.10 4.19 2.90
CA ALA A 92 0.21 4.10 1.46
C ALA A 92 -0.65 2.96 0.93
N LEU A 93 -0.80 2.93 -0.38
CA LEU A 93 -1.52 1.95 -1.17
C LEU A 93 -0.53 1.38 -2.17
N VAL A 94 -0.49 0.06 -2.30
CA VAL A 94 0.13 -0.62 -3.44
C VAL A 94 -0.97 -1.23 -4.29
N PHE A 95 -0.93 -0.99 -5.60
CA PHE A 95 -1.86 -1.57 -6.57
C PHE A 95 -1.08 -2.21 -7.70
N VAL A 96 -1.53 -3.38 -8.15
CA VAL A 96 -0.96 -4.05 -9.33
C VAL A 96 -2.04 -4.15 -10.40
N ASP A 97 -1.71 -3.68 -11.59
CA ASP A 97 -2.51 -3.86 -12.80
C ASP A 97 -1.68 -4.50 -13.92
N LYS A 98 -2.29 -4.61 -15.09
CA LYS A 98 -1.66 -5.15 -16.30
C LYS A 98 -0.37 -4.41 -16.70
N ASP A 99 -0.27 -3.13 -16.38
CA ASP A 99 0.83 -2.24 -16.78
C ASP A 99 1.98 -2.31 -15.74
N GLY A 100 1.67 -2.58 -14.47
CA GLY A 100 2.67 -2.84 -13.44
C GLY A 100 2.16 -2.57 -12.02
N ALA A 101 3.08 -2.30 -11.11
CA ALA A 101 2.77 -1.88 -9.75
C ALA A 101 2.84 -0.36 -9.61
N SER A 102 2.01 0.19 -8.72
CA SER A 102 2.01 1.60 -8.37
C SER A 102 1.92 1.77 -6.87
N ILE A 103 2.58 2.82 -6.36
CA ILE A 103 2.56 3.23 -4.97
C ILE A 103 1.88 4.60 -4.88
N VAL A 104 0.92 4.71 -3.96
CA VAL A 104 0.17 5.95 -3.71
C VAL A 104 0.24 6.28 -2.23
N ASP A 105 0.63 7.51 -1.91
CA ASP A 105 0.59 8.03 -0.55
C ASP A 105 -0.84 8.41 -0.17
N LEU A 106 -1.32 7.92 0.98
CA LEU A 106 -2.68 8.17 1.47
C LEU A 106 -2.71 9.29 2.51
N MET A 107 -2.06 10.42 2.20
CA MET A 107 -1.84 11.55 3.12
C MET A 107 -1.15 11.12 4.41
N SER A 108 -0.08 10.35 4.26
CA SER A 108 0.68 9.90 5.42
C SER A 108 1.39 11.06 6.13
N THR A 109 1.64 10.90 7.42
CA THR A 109 2.26 11.95 8.25
C THR A 109 3.73 12.19 7.89
N ASN A 110 4.46 11.12 7.56
CA ASN A 110 5.89 11.20 7.23
C ASN A 110 6.17 11.17 5.72
N GLY A 111 5.14 11.01 4.91
CA GLY A 111 5.23 10.86 3.46
C GLY A 111 5.75 9.49 3.02
N THR A 112 5.43 9.15 1.79
CA THR A 112 6.00 8.02 1.06
C THR A 112 7.12 8.49 0.15
N LYS A 113 8.22 7.73 0.05
CA LYS A 113 9.28 7.98 -0.93
C LYS A 113 9.54 6.74 -1.77
N VAL A 114 9.96 6.94 -3.02
CA VAL A 114 10.49 5.87 -3.87
C VAL A 114 11.86 6.30 -4.35
N ASN A 115 12.88 5.46 -4.13
CA ASN A 115 14.28 5.77 -4.47
C ASN A 115 14.73 7.16 -3.97
N ASP A 116 14.48 7.41 -2.68
CA ASP A 116 14.76 8.67 -1.96
C ASP A 116 13.98 9.92 -2.40
N GLN A 117 13.05 9.79 -3.36
CA GLN A 117 12.22 10.91 -3.82
C GLN A 117 10.82 10.86 -3.22
N PRO A 118 10.30 11.96 -2.63
CA PRO A 118 8.93 12.00 -2.11
C PRO A 118 7.92 11.88 -3.25
N VAL A 119 6.93 11.01 -3.08
CA VAL A 119 5.92 10.72 -4.09
C VAL A 119 4.52 10.82 -3.50
N ARG A 120 3.56 11.16 -4.35
CA ARG A 120 2.13 11.03 -4.06
C ARG A 120 1.51 9.86 -4.79
N ASP A 121 1.94 9.65 -6.03
CA ASP A 121 1.50 8.59 -6.92
C ASP A 121 2.64 8.31 -7.92
N VAL A 122 3.13 7.08 -7.98
CA VAL A 122 4.22 6.70 -8.88
C VAL A 122 4.11 5.23 -9.27
N ASP A 123 4.47 4.92 -10.51
CA ASP A 123 4.66 3.53 -10.94
C ASP A 123 6.02 3.03 -10.46
N VAL A 124 6.05 1.81 -9.93
CA VAL A 124 7.25 1.18 -9.40
C VAL A 124 7.58 -0.09 -10.17
N ARG A 125 8.87 -0.41 -10.19
CA ARG A 125 9.43 -1.59 -10.86
C ARG A 125 10.21 -2.44 -9.87
N PRO A 126 10.38 -3.73 -10.18
CA PRO A 126 11.30 -4.57 -9.44
C PRO A 126 12.68 -3.91 -9.32
N GLY A 127 13.23 -3.88 -8.11
CA GLY A 127 14.46 -3.19 -7.73
C GLY A 127 14.24 -1.80 -7.09
N ASP A 128 13.05 -1.21 -7.20
CA ASP A 128 12.73 0.05 -6.54
C ASP A 128 12.62 -0.13 -5.03
N VAL A 129 13.01 0.91 -4.28
CA VAL A 129 12.90 0.94 -2.82
C VAL A 129 11.84 1.95 -2.40
N VAL A 130 10.78 1.45 -1.78
CA VAL A 130 9.68 2.23 -1.21
C VAL A 130 9.95 2.50 0.26
N TRP A 131 9.94 3.75 0.66
CA TRP A 131 10.05 4.18 2.04
C TRP A 131 8.67 4.52 2.58
N VAL A 132 8.35 3.91 3.71
CA VAL A 132 7.07 4.09 4.41
C VAL A 132 7.42 4.39 5.87
N GLY A 133 7.31 5.66 6.27
CA GLY A 133 7.85 6.09 7.56
C GLY A 133 9.38 5.95 7.58
N LYS A 134 9.91 5.09 8.46
CA LYS A 134 11.33 4.75 8.55
C LYS A 134 11.65 3.37 7.98
N SER A 135 10.64 2.56 7.71
CA SER A 135 10.79 1.25 7.04
C SER A 135 11.06 1.40 5.55
N LYS A 136 11.83 0.45 5.00
CA LYS A 136 12.11 0.35 3.56
C LYS A 136 11.65 -1.00 3.03
N LEU A 137 10.90 -0.95 1.94
CA LEU A 137 10.36 -2.09 1.23
C LEU A 137 10.98 -2.15 -0.16
N ALA A 138 11.66 -3.23 -0.51
CA ALA A 138 12.09 -3.50 -1.87
C ALA A 138 10.92 -4.07 -2.68
N VAL A 139 10.76 -3.58 -3.90
CA VAL A 139 9.85 -4.15 -4.89
C VAL A 139 10.57 -5.30 -5.59
N GLU A 140 10.00 -6.49 -5.59
CA GLU A 140 10.57 -7.68 -6.22
C GLU A 140 9.58 -8.33 -7.19
N GLU A 141 10.10 -9.05 -8.20
CA GLU A 141 9.27 -9.92 -9.04
C GLU A 141 8.86 -11.16 -8.27
N GLY A 142 7.60 -11.55 -8.50
CA GLY A 142 6.98 -12.77 -7.99
C GLY A 142 6.91 -13.88 -9.01
#